data_AF-A0A6A3BQQ2-F1
#
_entry.id   AF-A0A6A3BQQ2-F1
#
_cell.length_a   1.000
_cell.length_b   1.000
_cell.length_c   1.000
_cell.angle_alpha   90.00
_cell.angle_beta   90.00
_cell.angle_gamma   90.00
#
_symmetry.space_group_name_H-M   'P 1'
#
loop_
_entity.id
_entity.type
_entity.pdbx_description
1 polymer ?
#
loop_
_entity_poly.entity_id
_entity_poly.type
_entity_poly.pdbx_seq_one_letter_code
_entity_poly.pdbx_strand_id
1 'polypeptide(L)'
;MDTIHFLCFIFLFNFHSLIVHGNENNKSQTYIVRVEQPDVGVRGQSESLDVESWQKSSLPIIGATSFNIDGNLTRGNGVEPPIDEDGHGTHTAGTAAGHFVNYAEVLGNAKGKAVGMAPLAHLAIYKVCFGADCAESNELDAAIEEGVDGTLKDIDVKGKVVLCERGRGIARVAKGQEVKIAGGAAMILMNQQADAFSLSPYIHVLPATHVSYAAGLKIKAYINSTIAPTETIFFRGTVLGDPTAPSVSSFSSRGPSLASPGILKPNIISPGMNMLAAWSFPLDNNMNSKSTFKFMSGTSKSCPHLSGIAALLKRSHPNWLPAAIKSAMMTSTDLFNIAGKPIVDETLQPAHVFATGAGHVNPSRADNPGFIYDIQPDDYIPYLCCLGYKLTYTRTVTNVGVANSQHEIKVIAPKGVDVIVEPSTLYFSELNQKATYSITFTPLVSTYKTGEYAQGYQMGFC
;
A
#
# COMPACT_ATOMS: atom_id res chain seq x y z
N MET A 1 -3.55 -44.32 -19.81
CA MET A 1 -3.50 -43.10 -20.64
C MET A 1 -4.45 -42.08 -20.06
N ASP A 2 -4.18 -40.80 -20.31
CA ASP A 2 -5.03 -39.64 -20.08
C ASP A 2 -5.26 -39.21 -18.63
N THR A 3 -4.21 -38.56 -18.13
CA THR A 3 -4.20 -37.65 -16.97
C THR A 3 -5.22 -36.52 -17.15
N ILE A 4 -6.06 -36.27 -16.14
CA ILE A 4 -6.90 -35.07 -16.06
C ILE A 4 -6.46 -34.26 -14.85
N HIS A 5 -5.87 -33.08 -15.11
CA HIS A 5 -5.42 -32.16 -14.06
C HIS A 5 -6.61 -31.36 -13.49
N PHE A 6 -6.86 -31.50 -12.19
CA PHE A 6 -7.87 -30.71 -11.47
C PHE A 6 -7.25 -29.39 -10.97
N LEU A 7 -7.87 -28.25 -11.29
CA LEU A 7 -7.50 -26.97 -10.69
C LEU A 7 -7.97 -26.89 -9.24
N CYS A 8 -7.01 -26.69 -8.34
CA CYS A 8 -7.24 -26.48 -6.92
C CYS A 8 -7.55 -24.99 -6.68
N PHE A 9 -8.78 -24.65 -6.25
CA PHE A 9 -9.10 -23.30 -5.79
C PHE A 9 -8.56 -23.06 -4.37
N ILE A 10 -7.24 -22.90 -4.32
CA ILE A 10 -6.48 -22.48 -3.17
C ILE A 10 -6.75 -20.99 -2.90
N PHE A 11 -7.59 -20.70 -1.90
CA PHE A 11 -7.59 -19.39 -1.23
C PHE A 11 -6.44 -19.31 -0.22
N LEU A 12 -5.20 -19.33 -0.72
CA LEU A 12 -4.01 -18.92 0.03
C LEU A 12 -3.54 -17.56 -0.50
N PHE A 13 -4.31 -16.52 -0.19
CA PHE A 13 -3.81 -15.17 -0.27
C PHE A 13 -2.72 -14.99 0.77
N ASN A 14 -1.46 -15.11 0.33
CA ASN A 14 -0.27 -14.91 1.17
C ASN A 14 0.07 -13.42 1.38
N PHE A 15 -0.98 -12.61 1.55
CA PHE A 15 -0.92 -11.32 2.23
C PHE A 15 -1.73 -11.49 3.50
N HIS A 16 -1.09 -11.38 4.67
CA HIS A 16 -1.82 -11.41 5.93
C HIS A 16 -2.84 -10.26 5.93
N SER A 17 -4.13 -10.60 5.91
CA SER A 17 -5.16 -9.75 6.49
C SER A 17 -4.76 -9.53 7.94
N LEU A 18 -4.28 -8.33 8.25
CA LEU A 18 -4.02 -7.93 9.62
C LEU A 18 -5.40 -7.68 10.24
N ILE A 19 -6.03 -8.72 10.80
CA ILE A 19 -7.14 -8.51 11.74
C ILE A 19 -6.49 -7.98 13.02
N VAL A 20 -6.20 -6.68 13.04
CA VAL A 20 -5.97 -5.96 14.29
C VAL A 20 -7.31 -5.89 14.99
N HIS A 21 -7.38 -6.36 16.23
CA HIS A 21 -8.46 -5.97 17.13
C HIS A 21 -8.21 -4.51 17.53
N GLY A 22 -8.59 -3.60 16.63
CA GLY A 22 -8.50 -2.16 16.81
C GLY A 22 -9.67 -1.65 17.66
N ASN A 23 -9.35 -0.84 18.66
CA ASN A 23 -10.34 -0.17 19.51
C ASN A 23 -11.23 0.79 18.68
N GLU A 24 -12.48 1.02 19.10
CA GLU A 24 -13.66 1.40 18.29
C GLU A 24 -13.66 2.76 17.50
N ASN A 25 -12.52 3.35 17.10
CA ASN A 25 -12.47 4.78 16.73
C ASN A 25 -11.55 5.25 15.57
N ASN A 26 -11.36 4.56 14.43
CA ASN A 26 -10.61 5.14 13.27
C ASN A 26 -11.03 4.66 11.86
N LYS A 27 -10.68 5.46 10.80
CA LYS A 27 -11.12 5.37 9.35
C LYS A 27 -10.11 5.83 8.22
N SER A 28 -9.91 5.02 7.15
CA SER A 28 -9.21 5.11 5.81
C SER A 28 -9.35 3.82 4.90
N GLN A 29 -9.31 3.88 3.55
CA GLN A 29 -9.80 2.80 2.62
C GLN A 29 -8.83 1.66 2.18
N THR A 30 -9.32 0.61 1.49
CA THR A 30 -8.50 -0.44 0.81
C THR A 30 -9.15 -0.98 -0.48
N TYR A 31 -8.34 -1.19 -1.53
CA TYR A 31 -8.71 -1.85 -2.79
C TYR A 31 -7.86 -3.09 -3.02
N ILE A 32 -8.47 -4.23 -3.40
CA ILE A 32 -7.70 -5.41 -3.81
C ILE A 32 -7.53 -5.35 -5.34
N VAL A 33 -6.30 -5.08 -5.77
CA VAL A 33 -5.90 -5.12 -7.18
C VAL A 33 -5.20 -6.46 -7.42
N ARG A 34 -5.85 -7.40 -8.10
CA ARG A 34 -5.19 -8.62 -8.55
C ARG A 34 -4.49 -8.32 -9.88
N VAL A 35 -3.16 -8.31 -9.84
CA VAL A 35 -2.32 -8.23 -11.03
C VAL A 35 -2.12 -9.65 -11.57
N GLU A 36 -2.77 -9.98 -12.66
CA GLU A 36 -2.70 -11.29 -13.31
C GLU A 36 -1.62 -11.32 -14.41
N GLN A 37 -1.21 -12.52 -14.81
CA GLN A 37 -0.14 -12.69 -15.79
C GLN A 37 -0.52 -12.02 -17.14
N PRO A 38 0.45 -11.38 -17.82
CA PRO A 38 0.22 -10.72 -19.12
C PRO A 38 0.00 -11.73 -20.25
N ASP A 39 -1.14 -11.65 -20.94
CA ASP A 39 -1.41 -12.47 -22.13
C ASP A 39 -0.65 -11.98 -23.37
N VAL A 40 -0.49 -12.88 -24.34
CA VAL A 40 0.08 -12.60 -25.66
C VAL A 40 -0.99 -12.11 -26.64
N GLY A 41 -1.40 -10.85 -26.52
CA GLY A 41 -2.24 -10.22 -27.54
C GLY A 41 -2.70 -8.79 -27.19
N VAL A 42 -2.20 -7.79 -27.91
CA VAL A 42 -2.66 -6.40 -27.78
C VAL A 42 -3.72 -6.10 -28.85
N ARG A 43 -4.95 -5.79 -28.45
CA ARG A 43 -5.90 -5.06 -29.29
C ARG A 43 -5.93 -3.61 -28.86
N GLY A 44 -5.38 -2.73 -29.70
CA GLY A 44 -5.61 -1.30 -29.57
C GLY A 44 -7.01 -0.94 -30.08
N GLN A 45 -7.73 -0.12 -29.31
CA GLN A 45 -8.83 0.69 -29.83
C GLN A 45 -8.63 2.13 -29.38
N SER A 46 -8.68 3.04 -30.34
CA SER A 46 -8.82 4.48 -30.12
C SER A 46 -10.24 4.87 -30.45
N GLU A 47 -10.90 5.61 -29.57
CA GLU A 47 -11.88 6.63 -29.96
C GLU A 47 -12.08 7.60 -28.77
N SER A 48 -12.91 8.65 -28.96
CA SER A 48 -12.94 9.86 -28.13
C SER A 48 -12.93 9.63 -26.61
N LEU A 49 -12.04 10.35 -25.92
CA LEU A 49 -11.75 10.19 -24.50
C LEU A 49 -12.49 11.20 -23.63
N ASP A 50 -13.48 10.73 -22.89
CA ASP A 50 -13.79 11.25 -21.55
C ASP A 50 -12.84 10.60 -20.51
N VAL A 51 -12.93 11.02 -19.25
CA VAL A 51 -12.03 10.53 -18.18
C VAL A 51 -12.19 9.03 -17.94
N GLU A 52 -13.41 8.49 -18.04
CA GLU A 52 -13.70 7.07 -17.80
C GLU A 52 -13.15 6.18 -18.95
N SER A 53 -13.30 6.65 -20.20
CA SER A 53 -12.69 6.04 -21.40
C SER A 53 -11.16 6.10 -21.34
N TRP A 54 -10.58 7.21 -20.86
CA TRP A 54 -9.14 7.31 -20.63
C TRP A 54 -8.64 6.33 -19.57
N GLN A 55 -9.36 6.16 -18.45
CA GLN A 55 -9.02 5.16 -17.43
C GLN A 55 -9.07 3.73 -17.98
N LYS A 56 -10.15 3.37 -18.69
CA LYS A 56 -10.32 2.03 -19.28
C LYS A 56 -9.31 1.72 -20.40
N SER A 57 -8.84 2.73 -21.13
CA SER A 57 -7.79 2.55 -22.14
C SER A 57 -6.36 2.59 -21.57
N SER A 58 -6.17 3.22 -20.40
CA SER A 58 -4.86 3.31 -19.72
C SER A 58 -4.64 2.21 -18.68
N LEU A 59 -5.67 1.47 -18.29
CA LEU A 59 -5.59 0.33 -17.35
C LEU A 59 -6.03 -0.97 -18.07
N PRO A 60 -5.18 -2.02 -18.11
CA PRO A 60 -5.52 -3.31 -18.74
C PRO A 60 -6.52 -4.14 -17.90
N ILE A 61 -7.73 -3.62 -17.70
CA ILE A 61 -8.76 -4.26 -16.86
C ILE A 61 -9.43 -5.41 -17.60
N ILE A 62 -9.36 -6.62 -17.02
CA ILE A 62 -10.02 -7.83 -17.52
C ILE A 62 -11.28 -8.20 -16.72
N GLY A 63 -11.46 -7.60 -15.54
CA GLY A 63 -12.64 -7.82 -14.70
C GLY A 63 -12.72 -6.80 -13.57
N ALA A 64 -13.94 -6.45 -13.17
CA ALA A 64 -14.19 -5.57 -12.03
C ALA A 64 -15.43 -6.05 -11.27
N THR A 65 -15.40 -6.02 -9.93
CA THR A 65 -16.53 -6.41 -9.07
C THR A 65 -16.48 -5.68 -7.74
N SER A 66 -17.65 -5.42 -7.17
CA SER A 66 -17.85 -4.78 -5.87
C SER A 66 -18.31 -5.80 -4.82
N PHE A 67 -17.80 -5.69 -3.60
CA PHE A 67 -18.14 -6.56 -2.47
C PHE A 67 -18.37 -5.72 -1.21
N ASN A 68 -19.63 -5.38 -0.93
CA ASN A 68 -20.01 -4.73 0.32
C ASN A 68 -20.36 -5.80 1.37
N ILE A 69 -19.72 -5.73 2.55
CA ILE A 69 -19.85 -6.72 3.63
C ILE A 69 -20.73 -6.17 4.79
N ASP A 70 -21.07 -4.88 4.77
CA ASP A 70 -21.84 -4.26 5.85
C ASP A 70 -23.30 -4.71 5.85
N GLY A 71 -23.64 -5.51 6.87
CA GLY A 71 -24.93 -6.16 7.04
C GLY A 71 -26.05 -5.23 7.48
N ASN A 72 -26.31 -4.14 6.75
CA ASN A 72 -27.49 -3.30 6.97
C ASN A 72 -28.34 -3.17 5.69
N LEU A 73 -29.40 -3.97 5.61
CA LEU A 73 -30.38 -3.99 4.52
C LEU A 73 -31.32 -2.77 4.56
N THR A 74 -30.78 -1.56 4.49
CA THR A 74 -31.57 -0.32 4.34
C THR A 74 -31.77 0.04 2.87
N ARG A 75 -32.71 -0.66 2.23
CA ARG A 75 -33.49 -0.27 1.03
C ARG A 75 -32.83 0.71 0.04
N GLY A 76 -31.92 0.19 -0.77
CA GLY A 76 -31.59 0.74 -2.08
C GLY A 76 -31.40 -0.40 -3.07
N ASN A 77 -32.23 -0.50 -4.12
CA ASN A 77 -32.10 -1.56 -5.12
C ASN A 77 -30.93 -1.24 -6.07
N GLY A 78 -29.75 -1.80 -5.80
CA GLY A 78 -28.62 -1.75 -6.72
C GLY A 78 -27.38 -2.43 -6.15
N VAL A 79 -26.76 -3.31 -6.94
CA VAL A 79 -25.34 -3.65 -6.74
C VAL A 79 -24.57 -2.41 -7.15
N GLU A 80 -23.90 -1.74 -6.21
CA GLU A 80 -23.13 -0.54 -6.51
C GLU A 80 -22.00 -0.88 -7.52
N PRO A 81 -21.84 -0.13 -8.62
CA PRO A 81 -20.83 -0.44 -9.62
C PRO A 81 -19.40 -0.31 -9.05
N PRO A 82 -18.41 -1.05 -9.58
CA PRO A 82 -17.02 -0.98 -9.14
C PRO A 82 -16.30 0.28 -9.68
N ILE A 83 -16.93 1.45 -9.56
CA ILE A 83 -16.39 2.75 -9.94
C ILE A 83 -15.61 3.33 -8.76
N ASP A 84 -14.43 3.88 -9.05
CA ASP A 84 -13.57 4.55 -8.08
C ASP A 84 -13.93 6.04 -7.98
N GLU A 85 -14.70 6.35 -6.93
CA GLU A 85 -15.20 7.69 -6.59
C GLU A 85 -14.24 8.47 -5.68
N ASP A 86 -13.12 7.87 -5.26
CA ASP A 86 -12.07 8.50 -4.43
C ASP A 86 -10.80 8.81 -5.26
N GLY A 87 -10.45 7.91 -6.18
CA GLY A 87 -9.26 7.97 -7.03
C GLY A 87 -8.08 7.15 -6.51
N HIS A 88 -8.09 6.72 -5.24
CA HIS A 88 -7.02 5.91 -4.66
C HIS A 88 -6.85 4.56 -5.38
N GLY A 89 -7.95 3.89 -5.73
CA GLY A 89 -7.97 2.62 -6.45
C GLY A 89 -7.32 2.74 -7.84
N THR A 90 -7.75 3.73 -8.62
CA THR A 90 -7.19 4.09 -9.94
C THR A 90 -5.69 4.39 -9.83
N HIS A 91 -5.26 5.14 -8.82
CA HIS A 91 -3.85 5.50 -8.64
C HIS A 91 -2.97 4.30 -8.28
N THR A 92 -3.46 3.42 -7.39
CA THR A 92 -2.75 2.18 -7.03
C THR A 92 -2.71 1.16 -8.18
N ALA A 93 -3.81 0.95 -8.89
CA ALA A 93 -3.87 0.11 -10.07
C ALA A 93 -2.94 0.63 -11.19
N GLY A 94 -2.95 1.95 -11.43
CA GLY A 94 -2.03 2.61 -12.36
C GLY A 94 -0.56 2.45 -11.98
N THR A 95 -0.24 2.53 -10.69
CA THR A 95 1.12 2.28 -10.17
C THR A 95 1.55 0.81 -10.38
N ALA A 96 0.64 -0.14 -10.18
CA ALA A 96 0.93 -1.57 -10.29
C ALA A 96 1.11 -2.04 -11.75
N ALA A 97 0.15 -1.73 -12.63
CA ALA A 97 0.08 -2.26 -13.99
C ALA A 97 -0.51 -1.28 -15.03
N GLY A 98 -0.51 0.02 -14.75
CA GLY A 98 -0.93 1.03 -15.72
C GLY A 98 -0.13 0.96 -17.02
N HIS A 99 -0.81 1.18 -18.13
CA HIS A 99 -0.21 1.13 -19.46
C HIS A 99 0.72 2.31 -19.71
N PHE A 100 1.44 2.31 -20.84
CA PHE A 100 2.33 3.40 -21.23
C PHE A 100 1.52 4.64 -21.65
N VAL A 101 1.55 5.70 -20.83
CA VAL A 101 0.90 6.98 -21.14
C VAL A 101 1.96 8.07 -21.35
N ASN A 102 2.05 8.60 -22.57
CA ASN A 102 2.95 9.70 -22.90
C ASN A 102 2.42 11.05 -22.38
N TYR A 103 3.34 12.00 -22.15
CA TYR A 103 3.03 13.37 -21.72
C TYR A 103 2.29 13.46 -20.39
N ALA A 104 2.49 12.49 -19.51
CA ALA A 104 1.99 12.53 -18.14
C ALA A 104 2.73 13.62 -17.35
N GLU A 105 1.99 14.50 -16.69
CA GLU A 105 2.50 15.56 -15.81
C GLU A 105 1.45 15.95 -14.78
N VAL A 106 1.87 16.59 -13.68
CA VAL A 106 0.99 17.20 -12.68
C VAL A 106 1.33 18.68 -12.59
N LEU A 107 0.50 19.54 -13.19
CA LEU A 107 0.70 20.99 -13.23
C LEU A 107 2.14 21.36 -13.70
N GLY A 108 2.60 20.73 -14.79
CA GLY A 108 3.95 20.91 -15.34
C GLY A 108 5.09 20.19 -14.62
N ASN A 109 4.82 19.40 -13.57
CA ASN A 109 5.81 18.60 -12.85
C ASN A 109 5.82 17.14 -13.31
N ALA A 110 6.97 16.48 -13.15
CA ALA A 110 7.26 15.09 -13.52
C ALA A 110 6.88 14.73 -14.96
N LYS A 111 6.98 15.71 -15.87
CA LYS A 111 6.67 15.57 -17.29
C LYS A 111 7.45 14.41 -17.92
N GLY A 112 6.74 13.39 -18.37
CA GLY A 112 7.37 12.20 -18.95
C GLY A 112 6.38 11.19 -19.51
N LYS A 113 6.76 9.91 -19.43
CA LYS A 113 5.90 8.77 -19.74
C LYS A 113 5.54 8.09 -18.42
N ALA A 114 4.27 8.12 -18.03
CA ALA A 114 3.78 7.32 -16.93
C ALA A 114 3.64 5.85 -17.38
N VAL A 115 3.94 4.93 -16.48
CA VAL A 115 3.87 3.50 -16.70
C VAL A 115 3.78 2.81 -15.34
N GLY A 116 2.94 1.79 -15.22
CA GLY A 116 2.91 0.93 -14.05
C GLY A 116 4.13 0.00 -14.02
N MET A 117 4.39 -0.60 -12.85
CA MET A 117 5.54 -1.50 -12.68
C MET A 117 5.45 -2.75 -13.58
N ALA A 118 4.24 -3.25 -13.87
CA ALA A 118 3.98 -4.38 -14.76
C ALA A 118 2.97 -4.00 -15.89
N PRO A 119 3.35 -3.17 -16.89
CA PRO A 119 2.41 -2.45 -17.76
C PRO A 119 1.68 -3.28 -18.84
N LEU A 120 1.93 -4.59 -18.87
CA LEU A 120 1.22 -5.56 -19.71
C LEU A 120 0.40 -6.54 -18.87
N ALA A 121 0.59 -6.55 -17.54
CA ALA A 121 -0.10 -7.47 -16.65
C ALA A 121 -1.57 -7.04 -16.52
N HIS A 122 -2.46 -8.02 -16.42
CA HIS A 122 -3.89 -7.77 -16.39
C HIS A 122 -4.36 -7.30 -15.01
N LEU A 123 -5.38 -6.45 -14.97
CA LEU A 123 -5.99 -5.95 -13.74
C LEU A 123 -7.36 -6.60 -13.53
N ALA A 124 -7.53 -7.30 -12.42
CA ALA A 124 -8.85 -7.59 -11.87
C ALA A 124 -9.07 -6.73 -10.61
N ILE A 125 -10.10 -5.89 -10.66
CA ILE A 125 -10.39 -4.85 -9.65
C ILE A 125 -11.50 -5.31 -8.71
N TYR A 126 -11.23 -5.27 -7.41
CA TYR A 126 -12.18 -5.63 -6.37
C TYR A 126 -12.43 -4.41 -5.47
N LYS A 127 -13.57 -3.71 -5.67
CA LYS A 127 -14.02 -2.62 -4.81
C LYS A 127 -14.61 -3.22 -3.54
N VAL A 128 -13.81 -3.24 -2.47
CA VAL A 128 -14.17 -3.78 -1.14
C VAL A 128 -14.39 -2.68 -0.10
N CYS A 129 -14.35 -1.42 -0.52
CA CYS A 129 -14.54 -0.26 0.35
C CYS A 129 -15.48 0.77 -0.29
N PHE A 130 -16.30 1.38 0.55
CA PHE A 130 -17.39 2.28 0.18
C PHE A 130 -17.45 3.43 1.18
N GLY A 131 -17.66 4.66 0.69
CA GLY A 131 -17.79 5.83 1.56
C GLY A 131 -16.62 6.00 2.54
N ALA A 132 -16.93 6.37 3.78
CA ALA A 132 -15.93 6.73 4.78
C ALA A 132 -15.50 5.55 5.70
N ASP A 133 -15.98 4.32 5.48
CA ASP A 133 -16.16 3.35 6.59
C ASP A 133 -15.06 2.30 6.84
N CYS A 134 -14.08 2.15 5.97
CA CYS A 134 -12.90 1.30 6.21
C CYS A 134 -11.84 2.07 7.04
N ALA A 135 -10.85 1.39 7.69
CA ALA A 135 -9.62 1.99 8.26
C ALA A 135 -8.39 1.08 8.27
N GLU A 136 -7.37 1.32 7.44
CA GLU A 136 -6.05 0.67 7.63
C GLU A 136 -4.86 1.40 6.96
N SER A 137 -5.05 2.40 6.10
CA SER A 137 -3.96 2.98 5.29
C SER A 137 -3.35 4.28 5.84
N ASN A 138 -2.01 4.34 5.89
CA ASN A 138 -1.21 5.53 6.21
C ASN A 138 -1.11 6.49 5.00
N GLU A 139 -2.24 6.92 4.44
CA GLU A 139 -2.26 7.96 3.41
C GLU A 139 -2.10 9.34 4.03
N LEU A 140 -1.03 10.04 3.64
CA LEU A 140 -0.71 11.36 4.18
C LEU A 140 -1.70 12.45 3.70
N ASP A 141 -2.50 12.11 2.69
CA ASP A 141 -3.36 13.01 1.91
C ASP A 141 -4.82 13.01 2.42
N ALA A 142 -5.21 12.05 3.26
CA ALA A 142 -6.54 11.93 3.87
C ALA A 142 -6.66 12.79 5.16
N ALA A 143 -6.41 14.09 5.05
CA ALA A 143 -6.63 15.03 6.15
C ALA A 143 -8.04 15.64 6.06
N ILE A 144 -8.85 15.42 7.09
CA ILE A 144 -10.20 16.00 7.23
C ILE A 144 -10.11 17.53 7.17
N GLU A 145 -11.04 18.18 6.45
CA GLU A 145 -11.16 19.63 6.39
C GLU A 145 -11.77 20.21 7.68
N GLU A 146 -11.02 20.16 8.79
CA GLU A 146 -11.29 21.07 9.91
C GLU A 146 -11.00 22.50 9.45
N GLY A 147 -12.06 23.31 9.36
CA GLY A 147 -11.99 24.71 8.92
C GLY A 147 -11.07 25.56 9.80
N VAL A 148 -10.32 26.47 9.17
CA VAL A 148 -9.32 27.33 9.83
C VAL A 148 -9.80 28.77 10.01
N ASP A 149 -11.09 28.97 9.78
CA ASP A 149 -11.74 30.24 9.48
C ASP A 149 -11.48 31.31 10.54
N GLY A 150 -10.79 32.37 10.12
CA GLY A 150 -10.57 33.56 10.94
C GLY A 150 -9.42 33.46 11.94
N THR A 151 -8.60 32.40 11.90
CA THR A 151 -7.38 32.32 12.72
C THR A 151 -6.33 33.39 12.38
N LEU A 152 -6.39 34.01 11.19
CA LEU A 152 -5.55 35.15 10.79
C LEU A 152 -6.29 36.49 10.79
N LYS A 153 -7.54 36.55 11.25
CA LYS A 153 -8.42 37.73 11.12
C LYS A 153 -7.84 39.02 11.72
N ASP A 154 -7.14 38.90 12.84
CA ASP A 154 -6.55 40.02 13.58
C ASP A 154 -5.04 40.22 13.29
N ILE A 155 -4.51 39.57 12.24
CA ILE A 155 -3.10 39.62 11.84
C ILE A 155 -2.98 40.20 10.44
N ASP A 156 -2.27 41.32 10.29
CA ASP A 156 -1.98 41.89 8.97
C ASP A 156 -0.98 41.02 8.20
N VAL A 157 -1.50 40.12 7.37
CA VAL A 157 -0.74 39.30 6.41
C VAL A 157 -0.88 39.78 4.96
N LYS A 158 -1.57 40.91 4.72
CA LYS A 158 -1.97 41.32 3.37
C LYS A 158 -0.75 41.60 2.48
N GLY A 159 -0.64 40.87 1.37
CA GLY A 159 0.48 40.96 0.44
C GLY A 159 1.80 40.36 0.94
N LYS A 160 1.81 39.70 2.10
CA LYS A 160 3.01 39.09 2.72
C LYS A 160 3.08 37.59 2.46
N VAL A 161 4.26 37.01 2.59
CA VAL A 161 4.42 35.55 2.62
C VAL A 161 4.30 35.06 4.06
N VAL A 162 3.43 34.08 4.30
CA VAL A 162 3.13 33.59 5.65
C VAL A 162 3.85 32.27 5.90
N LEU A 163 4.61 32.19 7.00
CA LEU A 163 5.16 30.93 7.50
C LEU A 163 4.10 30.21 8.36
N CYS A 164 3.65 29.04 7.93
CA CYS A 164 2.70 28.21 8.65
C CYS A 164 3.36 26.93 9.17
N GLU A 165 3.02 26.54 10.40
CA GLU A 165 3.40 25.24 10.95
C GLU A 165 2.36 24.17 10.60
N ARG A 166 2.84 22.99 10.14
CA ARG A 166 2.03 21.79 9.97
C ARG A 166 1.49 21.30 11.33
N GLY A 167 0.31 20.67 11.31
CA GLY A 167 -0.30 20.02 12.47
C GLY A 167 -1.47 20.81 13.07
N ARG A 168 -1.85 20.42 14.31
CA ARG A 168 -3.05 20.86 15.04
C ARG A 168 -4.39 20.45 14.39
N GLY A 169 -4.51 19.22 13.86
CA GLY A 169 -5.71 18.72 13.16
C GLY A 169 -5.90 19.29 11.75
N ILE A 170 -5.58 20.57 11.57
CA ILE A 170 -5.82 21.34 10.35
C ILE A 170 -5.07 20.79 9.13
N ALA A 171 -5.82 20.50 8.06
CA ALA A 171 -5.32 20.08 6.75
C ALA A 171 -4.36 21.10 6.11
N ARG A 172 -3.37 20.62 5.36
CA ARG A 172 -2.31 21.45 4.77
C ARG A 172 -2.84 22.46 3.76
N VAL A 173 -3.80 22.05 2.93
CA VAL A 173 -4.44 22.92 1.92
C VAL A 173 -5.28 23.99 2.61
N ALA A 174 -6.03 23.64 3.66
CA ALA A 174 -6.85 24.56 4.44
C ALA A 174 -6.03 25.72 5.06
N LYS A 175 -4.81 25.45 5.55
CA LYS A 175 -3.87 26.53 5.98
C LYS A 175 -3.57 27.52 4.86
N GLY A 176 -3.38 27.04 3.63
CA GLY A 176 -3.19 27.89 2.45
C GLY A 176 -4.45 28.67 2.07
N GLN A 177 -5.63 28.11 2.30
CA GLN A 177 -6.92 28.78 2.07
C GLN A 177 -7.15 29.93 3.06
N GLU A 178 -6.86 29.75 4.35
CA GLU A 178 -6.94 30.84 5.33
C GLU A 178 -5.93 31.97 5.04
N VAL A 179 -4.68 31.63 4.68
CA VAL A 179 -3.68 32.64 4.23
C VAL A 179 -4.21 33.43 3.02
N LYS A 180 -4.89 32.75 2.08
CA LYS A 180 -5.51 33.40 0.91
C LYS A 180 -6.67 34.32 1.29
N ILE A 181 -7.55 33.88 2.19
CA ILE A 181 -8.71 34.65 2.69
C ILE A 181 -8.24 35.93 3.41
N ALA A 182 -7.18 35.83 4.22
CA ALA A 182 -6.55 36.96 4.89
C ALA A 182 -5.71 37.86 3.96
N GLY A 183 -5.65 37.56 2.65
CA GLY A 183 -4.99 38.38 1.64
C GLY A 183 -3.47 38.19 1.53
N GLY A 184 -2.92 37.11 2.07
CA GLY A 184 -1.51 36.74 1.93
C GLY A 184 -1.11 36.43 0.48
N ALA A 185 0.13 36.75 0.11
CA ALA A 185 0.65 36.58 -1.25
C ALA A 185 1.15 35.16 -1.52
N ALA A 186 1.73 34.49 -0.52
CA ALA A 186 2.21 33.11 -0.61
C ALA A 186 2.29 32.45 0.78
N MET A 187 2.54 31.14 0.82
CA MET A 187 2.75 30.38 2.07
C MET A 187 4.05 29.57 2.05
N ILE A 188 4.80 29.63 3.14
CA ILE A 188 5.84 28.64 3.46
C ILE A 188 5.23 27.71 4.49
N LEU A 189 5.01 26.44 4.16
CA LEU A 189 4.60 25.42 5.12
C LEU A 189 5.85 24.76 5.68
N MET A 190 6.09 24.82 6.99
CA MET A 190 7.14 24.03 7.64
C MET A 190 6.58 22.75 8.26
N ASN A 191 7.32 21.66 8.07
CA ASN A 191 6.98 20.34 8.59
C ASN A 191 7.01 20.30 10.14
N GLN A 192 6.42 19.27 10.74
CA GLN A 192 6.57 19.00 12.18
C GLN A 192 7.90 18.29 12.46
N GLN A 193 8.36 18.32 13.71
CA GLN A 193 9.60 17.65 14.12
C GLN A 193 9.58 16.15 13.79
N ALA A 194 8.45 15.47 14.02
CA ALA A 194 8.26 14.05 13.73
C ALA A 194 8.35 13.70 12.23
N ASP A 195 8.15 14.67 11.34
CA ASP A 195 8.23 14.45 9.89
C ASP A 195 9.57 14.84 9.29
N ALA A 196 10.35 15.66 10.02
CA ALA A 196 11.71 16.06 9.68
C ALA A 196 11.89 16.43 8.19
N PHE A 197 12.60 15.62 7.40
CA PHE A 197 12.87 15.84 5.97
C PHE A 197 11.86 15.17 5.01
N SER A 198 10.82 14.50 5.49
CA SER A 198 9.77 13.89 4.64
C SER A 198 8.85 14.94 4.03
N LEU A 199 9.06 15.28 2.75
CA LEU A 199 8.30 16.31 2.03
C LEU A 199 7.38 15.71 0.98
N SER A 200 6.08 15.94 1.14
CA SER A 200 5.06 15.62 0.13
C SER A 200 4.49 16.88 -0.53
N PRO A 201 4.27 16.86 -1.86
CA PRO A 201 3.71 17.98 -2.60
C PRO A 201 2.20 18.07 -2.39
N TYR A 202 1.73 19.25 -2.04
CA TYR A 202 0.31 19.58 -1.95
C TYR A 202 -0.01 20.68 -2.96
N ILE A 203 -1.14 20.54 -3.63
CA ILE A 203 -1.65 21.58 -4.53
C ILE A 203 -2.35 22.61 -3.63
N HIS A 204 -1.70 23.75 -3.44
CA HIS A 204 -2.23 24.85 -2.65
C HIS A 204 -2.97 25.85 -3.53
N VAL A 205 -3.95 26.53 -2.93
CA VAL A 205 -4.80 27.55 -3.58
C VAL A 205 -4.08 28.88 -3.88
N LEU A 206 -2.82 29.01 -3.45
CA LEU A 206 -1.90 30.13 -3.65
C LEU A 206 -0.47 29.59 -3.81
N PRO A 207 0.52 30.40 -4.26
CA PRO A 207 1.90 29.97 -4.34
C PRO A 207 2.41 29.49 -2.98
N ALA A 208 2.90 28.25 -2.91
CA ALA A 208 3.36 27.68 -1.66
C ALA A 208 4.60 26.80 -1.83
N THR A 209 5.39 26.69 -0.75
CA THR A 209 6.51 25.75 -0.66
C THR A 209 6.49 25.02 0.67
N HIS A 210 6.73 23.71 0.65
CA HIS A 210 6.80 22.86 1.84
C HIS A 210 8.28 22.61 2.18
N VAL A 211 8.70 22.97 3.39
CA VAL A 211 10.09 22.88 3.84
C VAL A 211 10.25 21.95 5.03
N SER A 212 11.42 21.32 5.16
CA SER A 212 11.72 20.41 6.28
C SER A 212 11.66 21.15 7.62
N TYR A 213 11.47 20.42 8.73
CA TYR A 213 11.44 21.03 10.06
C TYR A 213 12.72 21.86 10.35
N ALA A 214 13.89 21.32 10.00
CA ALA A 214 15.18 22.00 10.17
C ALA A 214 15.31 23.26 9.29
N ALA A 215 14.74 23.27 8.08
CA ALA A 215 14.69 24.46 7.24
C ALA A 215 13.70 25.50 7.80
N GLY A 216 12.52 25.06 8.26
CA GLY A 216 11.54 25.91 8.93
C GLY A 216 12.10 26.64 10.15
N LEU A 217 12.86 25.94 11.01
CA LEU A 217 13.55 26.57 12.16
C LEU A 217 14.53 27.67 11.73
N LYS A 218 15.28 27.48 10.62
CA LYS A 218 16.16 28.52 10.08
C LYS A 218 15.39 29.72 9.55
N ILE A 219 14.23 29.50 8.92
CA ILE A 219 13.35 30.57 8.45
C ILE A 219 12.74 31.34 9.63
N LYS A 220 12.29 30.65 10.70
CA LYS A 220 11.84 31.29 11.96
C LYS A 220 12.94 32.16 12.58
N ALA A 221 14.17 31.65 12.63
CA ALA A 221 15.32 32.41 13.14
C ALA A 221 15.62 33.64 12.28
N TYR A 222 15.54 33.52 10.95
CA TYR A 222 15.69 34.64 10.02
C TYR A 222 14.61 35.72 10.21
N ILE A 223 13.33 35.33 10.26
CA ILE A 223 12.20 36.24 10.50
C ILE A 223 12.40 37.04 11.81
N ASN A 224 12.88 36.38 12.87
CA ASN A 224 13.15 37.02 14.16
C ASN A 224 14.44 37.86 14.20
N SER A 225 15.28 37.81 13.16
CA SER A 225 16.59 38.51 13.12
C SER A 225 16.53 39.91 12.51
N THR A 226 15.42 40.28 11.86
CA THR A 226 15.25 41.57 11.17
C THR A 226 13.82 42.07 11.29
N ILE A 227 13.64 43.40 11.30
CA ILE A 227 12.32 44.05 11.29
C ILE A 227 11.66 44.08 9.91
N ALA A 228 12.42 43.75 8.85
CA ALA A 228 11.96 43.73 7.47
C ALA A 228 12.51 42.47 6.76
N PRO A 229 12.01 41.27 7.11
CA PRO A 229 12.33 40.06 6.37
C PRO A 229 11.79 40.14 4.95
N THR A 230 12.51 39.56 4.00
CA THR A 230 12.10 39.44 2.60
C THR A 230 12.44 38.06 2.07
N GLU A 231 11.67 37.59 1.09
CA GLU A 231 11.79 36.25 0.54
C GLU A 231 11.45 36.22 -0.94
N THR A 232 11.78 35.11 -1.61
CA THR A 232 11.32 34.84 -2.97
C THR A 232 11.18 33.33 -3.16
N ILE A 233 10.03 32.89 -3.62
CA ILE A 233 9.75 31.49 -3.92
C ILE A 233 9.99 31.27 -5.41
N PHE A 234 11.02 30.49 -5.75
CA PHE A 234 11.34 30.12 -7.13
C PHE A 234 10.85 28.71 -7.45
N PHE A 235 9.98 28.57 -8.44
CA PHE A 235 9.63 27.28 -9.00
C PHE A 235 10.74 26.81 -9.96
N ARG A 236 11.37 25.67 -9.66
CA ARG A 236 12.46 25.07 -10.47
C ARG A 236 12.01 23.86 -11.30
N GLY A 237 10.72 23.54 -11.31
CA GLY A 237 10.23 22.27 -11.84
C GLY A 237 10.71 21.08 -11.04
N THR A 238 10.71 19.91 -11.68
CA THR A 238 11.11 18.64 -11.05
C THR A 238 12.63 18.45 -11.12
N VAL A 239 13.26 18.27 -9.96
CA VAL A 239 14.68 17.95 -9.83
C VAL A 239 14.82 16.46 -9.52
N LEU A 240 15.70 15.77 -10.24
CA LEU A 240 16.01 14.35 -10.04
C LEU A 240 17.43 14.18 -9.50
N GLY A 241 17.71 13.02 -8.89
CA GLY A 241 19.04 12.70 -8.36
C GLY A 241 19.30 13.24 -6.95
N ASP A 242 18.31 13.20 -6.06
CA ASP A 242 18.54 13.43 -4.62
C ASP A 242 19.54 12.37 -4.09
N PRO A 243 20.74 12.78 -3.60
CA PRO A 243 21.77 11.84 -3.18
C PRO A 243 21.37 10.98 -1.97
N THR A 244 20.33 11.35 -1.24
CA THR A 244 19.80 10.58 -0.11
C THR A 244 18.85 9.47 -0.52
N ALA A 245 18.40 9.43 -1.78
CA ALA A 245 17.40 8.48 -2.25
C ALA A 245 17.97 7.07 -2.54
N PRO A 246 17.25 5.99 -2.20
CA PRO A 246 16.03 5.97 -1.38
C PRO A 246 16.30 6.28 0.09
N SER A 247 15.35 6.98 0.70
CA SER A 247 15.24 7.21 2.15
C SER A 247 13.84 6.80 2.62
N VAL A 248 13.69 6.45 3.90
CA VAL A 248 12.43 5.98 4.46
C VAL A 248 11.64 7.16 5.04
N SER A 249 10.38 7.33 4.60
CA SER A 249 9.54 8.44 5.05
C SER A 249 9.06 8.30 6.50
N SER A 250 8.71 9.43 7.12
CA SER A 250 8.22 9.54 8.50
C SER A 250 6.92 8.78 8.76
N PHE A 251 6.00 8.78 7.78
CA PHE A 251 4.71 8.09 7.89
C PHE A 251 4.79 6.58 7.66
N SER A 252 5.94 6.04 7.28
CA SER A 252 6.11 4.61 7.05
C SER A 252 6.19 3.88 8.41
N SER A 253 5.16 3.13 8.77
CA SER A 253 5.07 2.41 10.04
C SER A 253 6.34 1.61 10.34
N ARG A 254 6.83 1.73 11.57
CA ARG A 254 8.02 1.05 12.06
C ARG A 254 7.64 -0.27 12.76
N GLY A 255 8.51 -1.27 12.68
CA GLY A 255 8.44 -2.47 13.52
C GLY A 255 8.97 -2.23 14.95
N PRO A 256 9.00 -3.27 15.80
CA PRO A 256 8.59 -4.66 15.52
C PRO A 256 7.08 -4.83 15.34
N SER A 257 6.65 -5.98 14.81
CA SER A 257 5.23 -6.29 14.66
C SER A 257 4.60 -6.62 16.02
N LEU A 258 3.58 -5.87 16.44
CA LEU A 258 2.82 -6.18 17.66
C LEU A 258 2.03 -7.49 17.52
N ALA A 259 1.53 -7.80 16.32
CA ALA A 259 0.77 -9.03 16.04
C ALA A 259 1.66 -10.29 15.96
N SER A 260 2.95 -10.13 15.70
CA SER A 260 3.90 -11.24 15.56
C SER A 260 5.32 -10.78 15.92
N PRO A 261 5.64 -10.61 17.22
CA PRO A 261 6.92 -10.03 17.65
C PRO A 261 8.16 -10.81 17.20
N GLY A 262 8.00 -12.12 16.95
CA GLY A 262 9.06 -12.98 16.42
C GLY A 262 9.32 -12.86 14.92
N ILE A 263 8.51 -12.12 14.16
CA ILE A 263 8.72 -11.88 12.72
C ILE A 263 9.01 -10.40 12.48
N LEU A 264 10.18 -10.14 11.88
CA LEU A 264 10.62 -8.80 11.54
C LEU A 264 9.67 -8.13 10.53
N LYS A 265 9.29 -6.88 10.83
CA LYS A 265 8.50 -5.99 9.97
C LYS A 265 9.13 -4.59 9.94
N PRO A 266 8.99 -3.82 8.83
CA PRO A 266 8.46 -4.25 7.53
C PRO A 266 9.36 -5.30 6.87
N ASN A 267 8.91 -5.92 5.78
CA ASN A 267 9.72 -6.96 5.11
C ASN A 267 10.75 -6.36 4.11
N ILE A 268 10.39 -5.26 3.46
CA ILE A 268 11.12 -4.63 2.35
C ILE A 268 10.57 -3.21 2.15
N ILE A 269 11.34 -2.30 1.54
CA ILE A 269 10.86 -0.97 1.12
C ILE A 269 10.90 -0.79 -0.41
N SER A 270 10.06 0.11 -0.91
CA SER A 270 9.91 0.47 -2.32
C SER A 270 9.36 1.90 -2.46
N PRO A 271 9.42 2.52 -3.66
CA PRO A 271 8.98 3.90 -3.87
C PRO A 271 7.52 4.14 -3.46
N GLY A 272 7.29 5.09 -2.54
CA GLY A 272 5.96 5.47 -2.06
C GLY A 272 5.83 6.95 -1.68
N MET A 273 6.83 7.76 -2.03
CA MET A 273 6.83 9.21 -1.85
C MET A 273 6.60 9.87 -3.20
N ASN A 274 5.68 10.84 -3.25
CA ASN A 274 5.51 11.76 -4.37
C ASN A 274 5.25 11.04 -5.70
N MET A 275 4.45 9.96 -5.64
CA MET A 275 4.19 9.08 -6.77
C MET A 275 3.14 9.67 -7.71
N LEU A 276 3.54 9.92 -8.96
CA LEU A 276 2.63 10.28 -10.05
C LEU A 276 1.99 9.00 -10.61
N ALA A 277 0.66 8.91 -10.55
CA ALA A 277 -0.12 7.90 -11.27
C ALA A 277 -1.51 8.44 -11.63
N ALA A 278 -2.30 7.63 -12.33
CA ALA A 278 -3.63 7.99 -12.81
C ALA A 278 -4.58 8.42 -11.66
N TRP A 279 -5.52 9.30 -11.97
CA TRP A 279 -6.45 9.89 -11.01
C TRP A 279 -7.81 10.13 -11.67
N SER A 280 -8.92 10.08 -10.92
CA SER A 280 -10.28 10.19 -11.48
C SER A 280 -10.79 11.63 -11.68
N PHE A 281 -10.13 12.63 -11.10
CA PHE A 281 -10.70 13.98 -10.98
C PHE A 281 -9.77 15.08 -11.52
N PRO A 282 -10.31 16.16 -12.12
CA PRO A 282 -9.54 17.36 -12.42
C PRO A 282 -8.86 17.92 -11.16
N LEU A 283 -7.63 18.40 -11.30
CA LEU A 283 -6.86 19.01 -10.19
C LEU A 283 -6.90 20.53 -10.20
N ASP A 284 -6.97 21.11 -11.39
CA ASP A 284 -7.50 22.44 -11.66
C ASP A 284 -9.01 22.32 -11.96
N ASN A 285 -9.79 23.40 -11.75
CA ASN A 285 -11.23 23.45 -12.10
C ASN A 285 -11.50 23.42 -13.63
N ASN A 286 -10.52 22.92 -14.40
CA ASN A 286 -10.52 22.81 -15.84
C ASN A 286 -11.05 21.43 -16.25
N MET A 287 -12.37 21.34 -16.40
CA MET A 287 -13.05 20.13 -16.87
C MET A 287 -12.64 19.67 -18.29
N ASN A 288 -11.75 20.40 -18.98
CA ASN A 288 -11.23 20.04 -20.30
C ASN A 288 -9.93 19.20 -20.25
N SER A 289 -9.39 18.88 -19.07
CA SER A 289 -8.20 18.03 -18.96
C SER A 289 -8.51 16.59 -19.38
N LYS A 290 -7.89 16.14 -20.47
CA LYS A 290 -8.17 14.83 -21.11
C LYS A 290 -7.52 13.63 -20.40
N SER A 291 -6.63 13.87 -19.45
CA SER A 291 -5.93 12.84 -18.68
C SER A 291 -5.51 13.41 -17.34
N THR A 292 -5.97 12.80 -16.26
CA THR A 292 -5.76 13.30 -14.89
C THR A 292 -4.76 12.42 -14.16
N PHE A 293 -3.67 13.04 -13.71
CA PHE A 293 -2.63 12.43 -12.88
C PHE A 293 -2.53 13.18 -11.56
N LYS A 294 -2.17 12.49 -10.47
CA LYS A 294 -1.98 13.12 -9.15
C LYS A 294 -0.72 12.59 -8.49
N PHE A 295 0.02 13.47 -7.80
CA PHE A 295 1.03 13.04 -6.84
C PHE A 295 0.36 12.61 -5.54
N MET A 296 0.71 11.43 -5.04
CA MET A 296 0.32 11.00 -3.69
C MET A 296 1.47 10.30 -2.98
N SER A 297 1.41 10.31 -1.64
CA SER A 297 2.41 9.70 -0.78
C SER A 297 1.77 8.75 0.24
N GLY A 298 2.34 7.56 0.38
CA GLY A 298 1.84 6.55 1.32
C GLY A 298 2.47 5.18 1.10
N THR A 299 2.42 4.33 2.13
CA THR A 299 2.75 2.90 2.00
C THR A 299 1.81 2.20 1.00
N SER A 300 0.60 2.71 0.84
CA SER A 300 -0.36 2.34 -0.22
C SER A 300 0.18 2.56 -1.64
N LYS A 301 1.27 3.31 -1.82
CA LYS A 301 1.95 3.50 -3.12
C LYS A 301 3.23 2.66 -3.24
N SER A 302 3.92 2.39 -2.13
CA SER A 302 4.97 1.35 -2.05
C SER A 302 4.43 -0.05 -2.37
N CYS A 303 3.24 -0.39 -1.86
CA CYS A 303 2.59 -1.69 -2.06
C CYS A 303 2.40 -2.07 -3.54
N PRO A 304 1.71 -1.26 -4.40
CA PRO A 304 1.50 -1.61 -5.80
C PRO A 304 2.79 -1.75 -6.63
N HIS A 305 3.89 -1.04 -6.29
CA HIS A 305 5.20 -1.33 -6.90
C HIS A 305 5.66 -2.76 -6.58
N LEU A 306 5.59 -3.17 -5.31
CA LEU A 306 5.97 -4.53 -4.89
C LEU A 306 5.06 -5.58 -5.53
N SER A 307 3.75 -5.31 -5.64
CA SER A 307 2.80 -6.19 -6.33
C SER A 307 3.10 -6.34 -7.82
N GLY A 308 3.46 -5.26 -8.51
CA GLY A 308 3.89 -5.31 -9.91
C GLY A 308 5.19 -6.09 -10.10
N ILE A 309 6.18 -5.90 -9.21
CA ILE A 309 7.42 -6.70 -9.21
C ILE A 309 7.11 -8.18 -8.98
N ALA A 310 6.26 -8.51 -8.00
CA ALA A 310 5.85 -9.88 -7.73
C ALA A 310 5.13 -10.54 -8.92
N ALA A 311 4.31 -9.78 -9.66
CA ALA A 311 3.66 -10.26 -10.88
C ALA A 311 4.65 -10.51 -12.02
N LEU A 312 5.67 -9.65 -12.19
CA LEU A 312 6.76 -9.89 -13.14
C LEU A 312 7.57 -11.14 -12.77
N LEU A 313 7.94 -11.31 -11.50
CA LEU A 313 8.66 -12.49 -11.01
C LEU A 313 7.83 -13.77 -11.15
N LYS A 314 6.50 -13.70 -10.95
CA LYS A 314 5.59 -14.83 -11.23
C LYS A 314 5.45 -15.14 -12.73
N ARG A 315 5.83 -14.22 -13.62
CA ARG A 315 5.89 -14.45 -15.08
C ARG A 315 7.20 -15.10 -15.49
N SER A 316 8.35 -14.61 -15.00
CA SER A 316 9.67 -15.21 -15.29
C SER A 316 9.86 -16.55 -14.59
N HIS A 317 9.26 -16.74 -13.41
CA HIS A 317 9.32 -17.98 -12.62
C HIS A 317 7.90 -18.54 -12.33
N PRO A 318 7.21 -19.13 -13.33
CA PRO A 318 5.83 -19.60 -13.17
C PRO A 318 5.62 -20.61 -12.03
N ASN A 319 6.66 -21.39 -11.69
CA ASN A 319 6.59 -22.42 -10.66
C ASN A 319 6.86 -21.89 -9.23
N TRP A 320 7.33 -20.65 -9.06
CA TRP A 320 7.59 -20.10 -7.73
C TRP A 320 6.29 -19.88 -6.94
N LEU A 321 6.31 -20.29 -5.68
CA LEU A 321 5.26 -20.00 -4.71
C LEU A 321 5.37 -18.55 -4.20
N PRO A 322 4.33 -18.00 -3.54
CA PRO A 322 4.39 -16.65 -2.98
C PRO A 322 5.55 -16.44 -2.00
N ALA A 323 5.92 -17.50 -1.26
CA ALA A 323 7.08 -17.54 -0.37
C ALA A 323 8.39 -17.36 -1.14
N ALA A 324 8.66 -18.19 -2.15
CA ALA A 324 9.79 -18.05 -3.07
C ALA A 324 9.92 -16.62 -3.67
N ILE A 325 8.82 -16.05 -4.20
CA ILE A 325 8.83 -14.68 -4.74
C ILE A 325 9.18 -13.64 -3.66
N LYS A 326 8.54 -13.73 -2.50
CA LYS A 326 8.82 -12.84 -1.37
C LYS A 326 10.27 -12.95 -0.92
N SER A 327 10.80 -14.17 -0.83
CA SER A 327 12.21 -14.40 -0.49
C SER A 327 13.12 -13.77 -1.53
N ALA A 328 12.90 -14.02 -2.82
CA ALA A 328 13.72 -13.49 -3.90
C ALA A 328 13.81 -11.95 -3.83
N MET A 329 12.66 -11.29 -3.64
CA MET A 329 12.62 -9.83 -3.47
C MET A 329 13.35 -9.34 -2.22
N MET A 330 13.32 -10.09 -1.12
CA MET A 330 13.97 -9.73 0.15
C MET A 330 15.48 -10.00 0.17
N THR A 331 15.95 -11.11 -0.39
CA THR A 331 17.38 -11.49 -0.38
C THR A 331 18.19 -10.72 -1.42
N SER A 332 17.53 -10.09 -2.39
CA SER A 332 18.16 -9.36 -3.50
C SER A 332 18.18 -7.83 -3.34
N THR A 333 17.85 -7.30 -2.16
CA THR A 333 17.70 -5.86 -1.90
C THR A 333 19.01 -5.08 -1.99
N ASP A 334 18.87 -3.77 -2.20
CA ASP A 334 19.95 -2.80 -2.04
C ASP A 334 19.86 -2.12 -0.65
N LEU A 335 20.99 -2.01 0.05
CA LEU A 335 21.11 -1.43 1.40
C LEU A 335 21.63 0.02 1.40
N PHE A 336 22.00 0.54 0.23
CA PHE A 336 22.66 1.83 0.05
C PHE A 336 21.83 2.75 -0.84
N ASN A 337 21.91 4.06 -0.58
CA ASN A 337 21.36 5.10 -1.44
C ASN A 337 22.29 5.38 -2.64
N ILE A 338 21.83 6.21 -3.59
CA ILE A 338 22.61 6.51 -4.81
C ILE A 338 23.95 7.21 -4.54
N ALA A 339 24.17 7.76 -3.33
CA ALA A 339 25.46 8.29 -2.88
C ALA A 339 26.37 7.23 -2.23
N GLY A 340 26.01 5.95 -2.27
CA GLY A 340 26.80 4.85 -1.70
C GLY A 340 26.81 4.81 -0.16
N LYS A 341 25.90 5.52 0.51
CA LYS A 341 25.74 5.50 1.97
C LYS A 341 24.58 4.60 2.37
N PRO A 342 24.55 4.04 3.60
CA PRO A 342 23.39 3.30 4.08
C PRO A 342 22.10 4.09 3.90
N ILE A 343 21.01 3.40 3.56
CA ILE A 343 19.67 4.02 3.46
C ILE A 343 19.34 4.73 4.77
N VAL A 344 18.83 5.96 4.67
CA VAL A 344 18.52 6.83 5.81
C VAL A 344 17.02 6.95 6.06
N ASP A 345 16.65 7.32 7.29
CA ASP A 345 15.28 7.67 7.66
C ASP A 345 15.00 9.18 7.49
N GLU A 346 13.83 9.64 7.92
CA GLU A 346 13.41 11.05 7.83
C GLU A 346 14.31 12.03 8.57
N THR A 347 15.13 11.55 9.52
CA THR A 347 16.09 12.34 10.31
C THR A 347 17.47 12.43 9.65
N LEU A 348 17.64 11.80 8.49
CA LEU A 348 18.90 11.63 7.75
C LEU A 348 19.95 10.78 8.50
N GLN A 349 19.52 9.98 9.48
CA GLN A 349 20.35 8.96 10.13
C GLN A 349 20.17 7.59 9.45
N PRO A 350 21.14 6.66 9.54
CA PRO A 350 21.00 5.31 9.00
C PRO A 350 19.74 4.62 9.54
N ALA A 351 18.87 4.18 8.63
CA ALA A 351 17.56 3.64 8.98
C ALA A 351 17.68 2.29 9.70
N HIS A 352 16.86 2.08 10.72
CA HIS A 352 16.78 0.81 11.43
C HIS A 352 16.23 -0.30 10.53
N VAL A 353 16.54 -1.58 10.83
CA VAL A 353 15.91 -2.72 10.14
C VAL A 353 14.38 -2.75 10.33
N PHE A 354 13.88 -2.12 11.39
CA PHE A 354 12.45 -1.89 11.63
C PHE A 354 11.84 -0.75 10.80
N ALA A 355 12.63 -0.06 9.98
CA ALA A 355 12.19 0.90 8.96
C ALA A 355 12.39 0.34 7.54
N THR A 356 13.52 -0.32 7.27
CA THR A 356 13.89 -0.82 5.93
C THR A 356 13.41 -2.24 5.63
N GLY A 357 13.16 -3.06 6.66
CA GLY A 357 13.15 -4.50 6.50
C GLY A 357 14.46 -4.98 5.89
N ALA A 358 14.39 -5.86 4.90
CA ALA A 358 15.56 -6.35 4.18
C ALA A 358 16.31 -5.28 3.35
N GLY A 359 15.72 -4.12 3.06
CA GLY A 359 16.31 -3.07 2.22
C GLY A 359 15.38 -2.62 1.10
N HIS A 360 15.92 -1.83 0.16
CA HIS A 360 15.16 -1.36 -1.00
C HIS A 360 15.09 -2.44 -2.07
N VAL A 361 13.89 -2.64 -2.64
CA VAL A 361 13.66 -3.64 -3.68
C VAL A 361 14.50 -3.37 -4.93
N ASN A 362 15.12 -4.42 -5.47
CA ASN A 362 15.83 -4.42 -6.74
C ASN A 362 15.22 -5.50 -7.66
N PRO A 363 14.35 -5.13 -8.63
CA PRO A 363 13.64 -6.10 -9.46
C PRO A 363 14.58 -6.99 -10.28
N SER A 364 15.65 -6.42 -10.82
CA SER A 364 16.60 -7.14 -11.68
C SER A 364 17.43 -8.17 -10.91
N ARG A 365 17.78 -7.88 -9.65
CA ARG A 365 18.43 -8.86 -8.76
C ARG A 365 17.43 -9.89 -8.23
N ALA A 366 16.16 -9.52 -8.04
CA ALA A 366 15.11 -10.44 -7.57
C ALA A 366 14.75 -11.51 -8.61
N ASP A 367 14.98 -11.24 -9.89
CA ASP A 367 14.77 -12.21 -10.98
C ASP A 367 15.82 -13.34 -11.00
N ASN A 368 16.98 -13.13 -10.38
CA ASN A 368 17.99 -14.17 -10.18
C ASN A 368 18.66 -14.02 -8.80
N PRO A 369 17.97 -14.43 -7.71
CA PRO A 369 18.42 -14.19 -6.33
C PRO A 369 19.52 -15.17 -5.87
N GLY A 370 19.91 -16.14 -6.71
CA GLY A 370 20.77 -17.27 -6.35
C GLY A 370 20.08 -18.31 -5.47
N PHE A 371 19.57 -17.89 -4.30
CA PHE A 371 18.86 -18.74 -3.35
C PHE A 371 17.55 -18.10 -2.87
N ILE A 372 16.59 -18.96 -2.53
CA ILE A 372 15.29 -18.60 -1.95
C ILE A 372 15.04 -19.40 -0.68
N TYR A 373 14.44 -18.75 0.31
CA TYR A 373 13.85 -19.38 1.50
C TYR A 373 12.37 -19.63 1.19
N ASP A 374 12.08 -20.78 0.58
CA ASP A 374 10.70 -21.19 0.32
C ASP A 374 10.06 -21.77 1.60
N ILE A 375 8.74 -21.59 1.75
CA ILE A 375 7.97 -22.08 2.89
C ILE A 375 6.57 -22.48 2.41
N GLN A 376 6.13 -23.68 2.78
CA GLN A 376 4.83 -24.19 2.38
C GLN A 376 3.72 -23.65 3.30
N PRO A 377 2.45 -23.65 2.84
CA PRO A 377 1.32 -23.24 3.67
C PRO A 377 1.23 -23.99 5.01
N ASP A 378 1.59 -25.27 5.02
CA ASP A 378 1.55 -26.13 6.21
C ASP A 378 2.60 -25.72 7.26
N ASP A 379 3.72 -25.12 6.86
CA ASP A 379 4.78 -24.66 7.77
C ASP A 379 4.38 -23.41 8.58
N TYR A 380 3.35 -22.67 8.14
CA TYR A 380 2.76 -21.58 8.94
C TYR A 380 1.94 -22.12 10.12
N ILE A 381 1.43 -23.36 10.04
CA ILE A 381 0.59 -23.96 11.10
C ILE A 381 1.39 -24.15 12.39
N PRO A 382 2.60 -24.75 12.41
CA PRO A 382 3.46 -24.78 13.58
C PRO A 382 3.77 -23.40 14.16
N TYR A 383 4.05 -22.39 13.31
CA TYR A 383 4.34 -21.03 13.80
C TYR A 383 3.15 -20.42 14.55
N LEU A 384 1.93 -20.54 14.00
CA LEU A 384 0.70 -20.08 14.64
C LEU A 384 0.41 -20.85 15.94
N CYS A 385 0.70 -22.15 15.99
CA CYS A 385 0.57 -22.95 17.20
C CYS A 385 1.60 -22.54 18.27
N CYS A 386 2.86 -22.28 17.91
CA CYS A 386 3.91 -21.86 18.85
C CYS A 386 3.65 -20.50 19.52
N LEU A 387 2.72 -19.69 19.02
CA LEU A 387 2.23 -18.48 19.69
C LEU A 387 1.25 -18.77 20.85
N GLY A 388 0.93 -20.03 21.12
CA GLY A 388 0.12 -20.46 22.28
C GLY A 388 -1.40 -20.46 22.06
N TYR A 389 -1.87 -20.16 20.85
CA TYR A 389 -3.29 -20.10 20.55
C TYR A 389 -3.86 -21.46 20.12
N LYS A 390 -5.03 -21.81 20.67
CA LYS A 390 -5.90 -22.86 20.14
C LYS A 390 -6.66 -22.28 18.94
N LEU A 391 -6.55 -22.90 17.77
CA LEU A 391 -7.19 -22.43 16.54
C LEU A 391 -8.22 -23.46 16.05
N THR A 392 -9.46 -23.03 15.86
CA THR A 392 -10.55 -23.86 15.32
C THR A 392 -11.06 -23.30 14.00
N TYR A 393 -11.11 -24.14 12.96
CA TYR A 393 -11.53 -23.79 11.61
C TYR A 393 -12.75 -24.61 11.20
N THR A 394 -13.86 -23.93 10.89
CA THR A 394 -15.06 -24.55 10.33
C THR A 394 -14.92 -24.72 8.80
N ARG A 395 -15.39 -25.84 8.26
CA ARG A 395 -15.38 -26.19 6.84
C ARG A 395 -16.72 -26.81 6.44
N THR A 396 -17.31 -26.35 5.35
CA THR A 396 -18.52 -26.95 4.76
C THR A 396 -18.17 -27.60 3.43
N VAL A 397 -18.58 -28.86 3.26
CA VAL A 397 -18.40 -29.66 2.06
C VAL A 397 -19.76 -30.02 1.46
N THR A 398 -19.81 -30.25 0.15
CA THR A 398 -21.04 -30.60 -0.58
C THR A 398 -20.84 -31.95 -1.26
N ASN A 399 -21.76 -32.89 -1.06
CA ASN A 399 -21.72 -34.19 -1.74
C ASN A 399 -22.07 -34.03 -3.23
N VAL A 400 -21.10 -34.33 -4.09
CA VAL A 400 -21.30 -34.39 -5.56
C VAL A 400 -21.15 -35.83 -6.09
N GLY A 401 -21.06 -36.81 -5.19
CA GLY A 401 -20.97 -38.24 -5.49
C GLY A 401 -22.28 -38.99 -5.23
N VAL A 402 -22.16 -40.30 -5.01
CA VAL A 402 -23.33 -41.14 -4.72
C VAL A 402 -23.98 -40.80 -3.38
N ALA A 403 -25.31 -40.88 -3.36
CA ALA A 403 -26.13 -40.81 -2.16
C ALA A 403 -25.90 -42.03 -1.25
N ASN A 404 -26.16 -41.86 0.05
CA ASN A 404 -25.89 -42.84 1.12
C ASN A 404 -24.40 -43.21 1.25
N SER A 405 -23.54 -42.19 1.22
CA SER A 405 -22.08 -42.30 1.39
C SER A 405 -21.62 -41.80 2.77
N GLN A 406 -20.52 -42.36 3.25
CA GLN A 406 -19.84 -41.93 4.49
C GLN A 406 -18.35 -41.66 4.21
N HIS A 407 -17.80 -40.61 4.81
CA HIS A 407 -16.41 -40.19 4.61
C HIS A 407 -15.74 -39.84 5.95
N GLU A 408 -14.67 -40.56 6.28
CA GLU A 408 -13.82 -40.30 7.45
C GLU A 408 -12.79 -39.22 7.12
N ILE A 409 -12.67 -38.20 7.97
CA ILE A 409 -11.77 -37.06 7.80
C ILE A 409 -10.48 -37.35 8.57
N LYS A 410 -9.41 -37.69 7.85
CA LYS A 410 -8.08 -37.95 8.42
C LYS A 410 -7.18 -36.74 8.29
N VAL A 411 -6.60 -36.32 9.40
CA VAL A 411 -5.56 -35.28 9.46
C VAL A 411 -4.35 -35.86 10.16
N ILE A 412 -3.17 -35.67 9.58
CA ILE A 412 -1.90 -36.08 10.18
C ILE A 412 -1.43 -34.94 11.07
N ALA A 413 -1.36 -35.17 12.38
CA ALA A 413 -0.98 -34.15 13.35
C ALA A 413 0.51 -33.74 13.19
N PRO A 414 0.82 -32.44 13.05
CA PRO A 414 2.21 -31.96 13.05
C PRO A 414 2.92 -32.24 14.38
N LYS A 415 4.24 -32.45 14.34
CA LYS A 415 5.03 -32.72 15.55
C LYS A 415 4.94 -31.53 16.52
N GLY A 416 4.43 -31.77 17.73
CA GLY A 416 4.25 -30.75 18.78
C GLY A 416 2.88 -30.06 18.77
N VAL A 417 1.94 -30.51 17.92
CA VAL A 417 0.57 -30.00 17.82
C VAL A 417 -0.39 -31.16 17.91
N ASP A 418 -1.40 -31.05 18.79
CA ASP A 418 -2.56 -31.94 18.81
C ASP A 418 -3.64 -31.43 17.84
N VAL A 419 -4.32 -32.35 17.15
CA VAL A 419 -5.30 -32.01 16.10
C VAL A 419 -6.58 -32.83 16.27
N ILE A 420 -7.69 -32.14 16.47
CA ILE A 420 -9.02 -32.71 16.73
C ILE A 420 -9.97 -32.32 15.58
N VAL A 421 -10.75 -33.28 15.08
CA VAL A 421 -11.72 -33.08 13.98
C VAL A 421 -13.12 -33.48 14.44
N GLU A 422 -14.09 -32.58 14.33
CA GLU A 422 -15.45 -32.77 14.82
C GLU A 422 -16.52 -32.32 13.79
N PRO A 423 -17.42 -33.22 13.32
CA PRO A 423 -17.32 -34.68 13.45
C PRO A 423 -16.18 -35.23 12.58
N SER A 424 -15.55 -36.32 13.04
CA SER A 424 -14.51 -37.03 12.27
C SER A 424 -15.04 -37.85 11.10
N THR A 425 -16.36 -38.05 11.01
CA THR A 425 -17.03 -38.73 9.88
C THR A 425 -18.23 -37.91 9.42
N LEU A 426 -18.37 -37.75 8.11
CA LEU A 426 -19.52 -37.10 7.47
C LEU A 426 -20.37 -38.12 6.73
N TYR A 427 -21.69 -37.93 6.78
CA TYR A 427 -22.69 -38.77 6.14
C TYR A 427 -23.50 -37.95 5.15
N PHE A 428 -23.75 -38.50 3.96
CA PHE A 428 -24.56 -37.86 2.93
C PHE A 428 -25.61 -38.84 2.40
N SER A 429 -26.87 -38.60 2.74
CA SER A 429 -28.04 -39.36 2.29
C SER A 429 -28.50 -38.98 0.89
N GLU A 430 -28.13 -37.80 0.37
CA GLU A 430 -28.55 -37.32 -0.95
C GLU A 430 -27.45 -36.56 -1.72
N LEU A 431 -27.66 -36.38 -3.03
CA LEU A 431 -26.80 -35.61 -3.91
C LEU A 431 -27.00 -34.10 -3.64
N ASN A 432 -25.91 -33.33 -3.69
CA ASN A 432 -25.82 -31.91 -3.33
C ASN A 432 -26.06 -31.57 -1.84
N GLN A 433 -26.19 -32.57 -0.97
CA GLN A 433 -26.27 -32.34 0.47
C GLN A 433 -24.99 -31.68 1.00
N LYS A 434 -25.14 -30.68 1.86
CA LYS A 434 -24.03 -30.00 2.54
C LYS A 434 -23.86 -30.55 3.94
N ALA A 435 -22.61 -30.73 4.36
CA ALA A 435 -22.25 -31.07 5.73
C ALA A 435 -21.05 -30.24 6.19
N THR A 436 -20.96 -29.99 7.50
CA THR A 436 -19.98 -29.09 8.10
C THR A 436 -19.18 -29.82 9.18
N TYR A 437 -17.88 -29.54 9.25
CA TYR A 437 -16.99 -30.02 10.29
C TYR A 437 -16.01 -28.94 10.73
N SER A 438 -15.41 -29.13 11.90
CA SER A 438 -14.43 -28.24 12.51
C SER A 438 -13.10 -28.97 12.69
N ILE A 439 -11.98 -28.30 12.38
CA ILE A 439 -10.62 -28.76 12.69
C ILE A 439 -10.03 -27.86 13.76
N THR A 440 -9.53 -28.43 14.84
CA THR A 440 -8.96 -27.72 15.98
C THR A 440 -7.50 -28.10 16.16
N PHE A 441 -6.61 -27.12 16.24
CA PHE A 441 -5.17 -27.27 16.48
C PHE A 441 -4.81 -26.73 17.86
N THR A 442 -4.07 -27.51 18.65
CA THR A 442 -3.64 -27.14 20.01
C THR A 442 -2.14 -27.39 20.20
N PRO A 443 -1.33 -26.40 20.62
CA PRO A 443 0.09 -26.59 20.86
C PRO A 443 0.38 -27.40 22.13
N LEU A 444 1.38 -28.28 22.06
CA LEU A 444 1.91 -29.02 23.20
C LEU A 444 3.08 -28.22 23.82
N VAL A 445 2.83 -27.61 24.98
CA VAL A 445 3.68 -26.55 25.56
C VAL A 445 5.09 -27.03 25.93
N SER A 446 6.12 -26.30 25.46
CA SER A 446 7.46 -26.29 26.04
C SER A 446 8.05 -24.87 26.05
N THR A 447 8.88 -24.56 27.04
CA THR A 447 9.07 -23.20 27.58
C THR A 447 10.30 -22.45 27.05
N TYR A 448 10.15 -21.16 26.69
CA TYR A 448 11.27 -20.23 26.46
C TYR A 448 10.97 -18.81 27.02
N LYS A 449 12.01 -18.06 27.39
CA LYS A 449 11.95 -16.70 27.98
C LYS A 449 12.54 -15.62 27.06
N THR A 450 12.02 -14.40 27.17
CA THR A 450 12.39 -13.17 26.43
C THR A 450 13.49 -12.34 27.13
N GLY A 451 14.15 -11.42 26.40
CA GLY A 451 15.16 -10.52 26.98
C GLY A 451 15.69 -9.42 26.07
N GLU A 452 16.70 -9.72 25.24
CA GLU A 452 17.56 -8.74 24.56
C GLU A 452 17.85 -9.13 23.10
N TYR A 453 18.16 -8.15 22.24
CA TYR A 453 18.47 -8.37 20.83
C TYR A 453 19.69 -7.55 20.36
N ALA A 454 20.56 -8.19 19.57
CA ALA A 454 21.58 -7.55 18.74
C ALA A 454 21.25 -7.84 17.26
N GLN A 455 21.72 -6.98 16.33
CA GLN A 455 21.33 -7.04 14.92
C GLN A 455 22.51 -6.90 13.95
N GLY A 456 22.35 -7.47 12.76
CA GLY A 456 23.30 -7.39 11.65
C GLY A 456 22.72 -8.03 10.39
N TYR A 457 23.38 -7.82 9.25
CA TYR A 457 23.02 -8.43 7.96
C TYR A 457 24.03 -9.53 7.62
N GLN A 458 23.56 -10.72 7.25
CA GLN A 458 24.40 -11.75 6.65
C GLN A 458 24.35 -11.60 5.12
N MET A 459 25.40 -11.05 4.52
CA MET A 459 25.53 -11.07 3.06
C MET A 459 26.03 -12.45 2.62
N GLY A 460 25.27 -13.11 1.75
CA GLY A 460 25.72 -14.34 1.09
C GLY A 460 26.88 -14.03 0.15
N PHE A 461 27.96 -14.80 0.25
CA PHE A 461 29.12 -14.68 -0.62
C PHE A 461 28.77 -15.16 -2.05
N CYS A 462 29.28 -14.46 -3.05
CA CYS A 462 29.44 -14.97 -4.41
C CYS A 462 30.80 -15.65 -4.56
#